data_AF-A0A954WGU2-F1
#
_entry.id   AF-A0A954WGU2-F1
#
_cell.length_a   1.000
_cell.length_b   1.000
_cell.length_c   1.000
_cell.angle_alpha   90.00
_cell.angle_beta   90.00
_cell.angle_gamma   90.00
#
_symmetry.space_group_name_H-M   'P 1'
#
loop_
_entity.id
_entity.type
_entity.pdbx_description
1 polymer ?
#
loop_
_entity_poly.entity_id
_entity_poly.type
_entity_poly.pdbx_seq_one_letter_code
_entity_poly.pdbx_strand_id
1 'polypeptide(L)'
;MTAVILVVLLIMVAFAIDGGVVALVRTELQRASDSAALAGATKIGYDRSEVIAEADRFAAQNKKVGGDRAELRSHEVQVGIWDRDTRKFTPGERGNAVKVTTRSTGQGTFFARVMGANSFDGQATAIAMAIPRDIVFVVDQSGSMNDDSEPAWAPQAIGSAG
;
A
#
# COMPACT_ATOMS: atom_id res chain seq x y z
N MET A 1 -14.33 -17.23 -45.07
CA MET A 1 -13.79 -15.94 -44.57
C MET A 1 -14.19 -15.69 -43.11
N THR A 2 -15.46 -15.86 -42.74
CA THR A 2 -15.94 -15.77 -41.34
C THR A 2 -15.14 -16.62 -40.34
N ALA A 3 -14.84 -17.87 -40.69
CA ALA A 3 -14.04 -18.76 -39.82
C ALA A 3 -12.63 -18.22 -39.53
N VAL A 4 -12.00 -17.55 -40.50
CA VAL A 4 -10.64 -16.98 -40.34
C VAL A 4 -10.69 -15.76 -39.42
N ILE A 5 -11.69 -14.89 -39.58
CA ILE A 5 -11.88 -13.71 -38.72
C ILE A 5 -12.16 -14.12 -37.27
N LEU A 6 -12.96 -15.17 -37.07
CA LEU A 6 -13.25 -15.70 -35.73
C LEU A 6 -11.98 -16.14 -35.00
N VAL A 7 -11.07 -16.84 -35.68
CA VAL A 7 -9.80 -17.30 -35.09
C VAL A 7 -8.93 -16.10 -34.67
N VAL A 8 -8.82 -15.08 -35.53
CA VAL A 8 -8.06 -13.87 -35.20
C VAL A 8 -8.65 -13.15 -33.98
N LEU A 9 -9.98 -13.02 -33.90
CA LEU A 9 -10.65 -12.40 -32.76
C LEU A 9 -10.41 -13.19 -31.46
N LEU A 10 -10.44 -14.52 -31.51
CA LEU A 10 -10.14 -15.37 -30.34
C LEU A 10 -8.70 -15.18 -29.85
N ILE A 11 -7.73 -15.04 -30.76
CA ILE A 11 -6.33 -14.74 -30.41
C ILE A 11 -6.22 -13.37 -29.74
N MET A 12 -6.90 -12.35 -30.25
CA MET A 12 -6.87 -11.02 -29.64
C MET A 12 -7.52 -11.00 -28.25
N VAL A 13 -8.64 -11.71 -28.06
CA VAL A 13 -9.30 -11.86 -26.76
C VAL A 13 -8.41 -12.59 -25.76
N ALA A 14 -7.78 -13.69 -26.19
CA ALA A 14 -6.81 -14.43 -25.37
C ALA A 14 -5.68 -13.52 -24.88
N PHE A 15 -5.09 -12.74 -25.79
CA PHE A 15 -4.05 -11.78 -25.44
C PHE A 15 -4.54 -10.69 -24.48
N ALA A 16 -5.73 -10.15 -24.70
CA ALA A 16 -6.32 -9.13 -23.83
C ALA A 16 -6.57 -9.64 -22.40
N ILE A 17 -7.03 -10.88 -22.25
CA ILE A 17 -7.30 -11.49 -20.95
C ILE A 17 -6.00 -11.71 -20.17
N ASP A 18 -5.00 -12.37 -20.78
CA ASP A 18 -3.71 -12.61 -20.11
C ASP A 18 -3.01 -11.29 -19.75
N GLY A 19 -3.01 -10.31 -20.66
CA GLY A 19 -2.47 -8.98 -20.40
C GLY A 19 -3.20 -8.27 -19.25
N GLY A 20 -4.52 -8.39 -19.20
CA GLY A 20 -5.34 -7.86 -18.11
C GLY A 20 -4.98 -8.45 -16.74
N VAL A 21 -4.76 -9.76 -16.68
CA VAL A 21 -4.37 -10.46 -15.43
C VAL A 21 -2.99 -10.03 -14.97
N VAL A 22 -2.01 -9.91 -15.88
CA VAL A 22 -0.67 -9.41 -15.54
C VAL A 22 -0.73 -7.98 -15.01
N ALA A 23 -1.52 -7.11 -15.65
CA ALA A 23 -1.70 -5.73 -15.21
C ALA A 23 -2.41 -5.64 -13.85
N LEU A 24 -3.41 -6.50 -13.60
CA LEU A 24 -4.10 -6.60 -12.31
C LEU A 24 -3.13 -7.01 -11.20
N VAL A 25 -2.40 -8.12 -11.39
CA VAL A 25 -1.41 -8.62 -10.41
C VAL A 25 -0.38 -7.55 -10.09
N ARG A 26 0.13 -6.84 -11.09
CA ARG A 26 1.10 -5.75 -10.87
C ARG A 26 0.50 -4.61 -10.05
N THR A 27 -0.76 -4.26 -10.30
CA THR A 27 -1.45 -3.19 -9.57
C THR A 27 -1.71 -3.58 -8.12
N GLU A 28 -2.09 -4.82 -7.86
CA GLU A 28 -2.33 -5.32 -6.50
C GLU A 28 -1.03 -5.46 -5.70
N LEU A 29 0.05 -5.95 -6.32
CA LEU A 29 1.38 -5.92 -5.69
C LEU A 29 1.81 -4.49 -5.34
N GLN A 30 1.60 -3.53 -6.25
CA GLN A 30 1.93 -2.14 -5.99
C GLN A 30 1.12 -1.58 -4.81
N ARG A 31 -0.20 -1.85 -4.76
CA ARG A 31 -1.05 -1.46 -3.62
C ARG A 31 -0.58 -2.08 -2.30
N ALA A 32 -0.18 -3.35 -2.31
CA ALA A 32 0.36 -4.03 -1.13
C ALA A 32 1.69 -3.41 -0.68
N SER A 33 2.59 -3.11 -1.63
CA SER A 33 3.85 -2.43 -1.34
C SER A 33 3.64 -1.01 -0.80
N ASP A 34 2.76 -0.22 -1.42
CA ASP A 34 2.51 1.17 -1.04
C ASP A 34 1.87 1.27 0.35
N SER A 35 0.87 0.43 0.63
CA SER A 35 0.20 0.40 1.93
C SER A 35 1.15 -0.02 3.05
N ALA A 36 1.97 -1.07 2.81
CA ALA A 36 2.96 -1.54 3.76
C ALA A 36 4.08 -0.51 4.00
N ALA A 37 4.60 0.12 2.94
CA ALA A 37 5.62 1.15 3.07
C ALA A 37 5.10 2.35 3.86
N LEU A 38 3.89 2.84 3.53
CA LEU A 38 3.28 3.97 4.24
C LEU A 38 3.04 3.64 5.72
N ALA A 39 2.48 2.46 6.00
CA ALA A 39 2.24 2.00 7.37
C ALA A 39 3.54 1.96 8.18
N GLY A 40 4.61 1.36 7.64
CA GLY A 40 5.92 1.38 8.28
C GLY A 40 6.47 2.78 8.48
N ALA A 41 6.30 3.68 7.50
CA ALA A 41 6.76 5.06 7.61
C ALA A 41 6.06 5.84 8.74
N THR A 42 4.80 5.50 9.10
CA THR A 42 4.14 6.10 10.28
C THR A 42 4.86 5.80 11.60
N LYS A 43 5.67 4.73 11.63
CA LYS A 43 6.41 4.26 12.80
C LYS A 43 7.91 4.58 12.75
N ILE A 44 8.40 5.35 11.77
CA ILE A 44 9.85 5.55 11.56
C ILE A 44 10.60 6.13 12.77
N GLY A 45 9.89 6.84 13.67
CA GLY A 45 10.45 7.41 14.90
C GLY A 45 10.53 6.44 16.09
N TYR A 46 10.00 5.22 15.94
CA TYR A 46 10.00 4.16 16.95
C TYR A 46 11.11 3.14 16.68
N ASP A 47 11.11 2.02 17.42
CA ASP A 47 12.06 0.95 17.21
C ASP A 47 11.87 0.25 15.86
N ARG A 48 12.98 -0.23 15.29
CA ARG A 48 13.00 -0.90 13.98
C ARG A 48 12.03 -2.07 13.91
N SER A 49 11.89 -2.84 14.99
CA SER A 49 10.95 -3.96 15.06
C SER A 49 9.49 -3.51 14.92
N GLU A 50 9.12 -2.35 15.46
CA GLU A 50 7.77 -1.81 15.34
C GLU A 50 7.48 -1.34 13.91
N VAL A 51 8.47 -0.70 13.27
CA VAL A 51 8.39 -0.32 11.85
C VAL A 51 8.14 -1.53 10.96
N ILE A 52 8.91 -2.60 11.18
CA ILE A 52 8.79 -3.84 10.40
C ILE A 52 7.45 -4.51 10.70
N ALA A 53 7.06 -4.64 11.97
CA ALA A 53 5.80 -5.28 12.35
C ALA A 53 4.57 -4.58 11.75
N GLU A 54 4.54 -3.24 11.74
CA GLU A 54 3.42 -2.50 11.16
C GLU A 54 3.40 -2.58 9.63
N ALA A 55 4.56 -2.53 8.96
CA ALA A 55 4.65 -2.77 7.52
C ALA A 55 4.19 -4.19 7.15
N ASP A 56 4.61 -5.20 7.92
CA ASP A 56 4.22 -6.61 7.74
C ASP A 56 2.73 -6.81 7.91
N ARG A 57 2.11 -6.12 8.88
CA ARG A 57 0.66 -6.17 9.11
C ARG A 57 -0.13 -5.70 7.89
N PHE A 58 0.28 -4.59 7.27
CA PHE A 58 -0.39 -4.05 6.09
C PHE A 58 -0.11 -4.86 4.82
N ALA A 59 1.11 -5.41 4.67
CA ALA A 59 1.40 -6.38 3.62
C ALA A 59 0.51 -7.63 3.79
N ALA A 60 0.30 -8.08 5.03
CA ALA A 60 -0.53 -9.24 5.34
C ALA A 60 -2.03 -9.04 5.07
N GLN A 61 -2.52 -7.81 5.14
CA GLN A 61 -3.90 -7.46 4.77
C GLN A 61 -4.11 -7.43 3.24
N ASN A 62 -3.04 -7.23 2.47
CA ASN A 62 -3.06 -7.15 1.00
C ASN A 62 -2.44 -8.39 0.35
N LYS A 63 -2.64 -9.58 0.95
CA LYS A 63 -2.05 -10.84 0.46
C LYS A 63 -2.67 -11.34 -0.84
N LYS A 64 -3.92 -11.01 -1.15
CA LYS A 64 -4.58 -11.50 -2.37
C LYS A 64 -4.12 -10.68 -3.57
N VAL A 65 -3.60 -11.36 -4.58
CA VAL A 65 -3.00 -10.76 -5.78
C VAL A 65 -3.33 -11.65 -6.97
N GLY A 66 -4.13 -11.24 -7.95
CA GLY A 66 -4.53 -12.03 -9.11
C GLY A 66 -5.81 -12.84 -8.91
N GLY A 67 -6.61 -12.51 -7.89
CA GLY A 67 -7.84 -13.22 -7.50
C GLY A 67 -7.65 -14.19 -6.33
N ASP A 68 -8.68 -15.01 -6.05
CA ASP A 68 -8.75 -15.83 -4.82
C ASP A 68 -7.72 -16.97 -4.72
N ARG A 69 -7.00 -17.30 -5.80
CA ARG A 69 -6.02 -18.40 -5.83
C ARG A 69 -4.58 -17.94 -5.77
N ALA A 70 -4.37 -16.64 -5.69
CA ALA A 70 -3.10 -16.04 -5.99
C ALA A 70 -2.71 -15.12 -4.84
N GLU A 71 -1.57 -15.44 -4.23
CA GLU A 71 -1.14 -14.84 -2.98
C GLU A 71 0.23 -14.18 -3.13
N LEU A 72 0.44 -13.15 -2.32
CA LEU A 72 1.74 -12.59 -2.03
C LEU A 72 2.60 -13.70 -1.39
N ARG A 73 3.69 -14.09 -2.07
CA ARG A 73 4.56 -15.16 -1.56
C ARG A 73 5.56 -14.65 -0.54
N SER A 74 6.09 -13.47 -0.80
CA SER A 74 7.03 -12.83 0.10
C SER A 74 6.98 -11.32 -0.05
N HIS A 75 7.35 -10.65 1.03
CA HIS A 75 7.66 -9.24 1.04
C HIS A 75 8.92 -9.00 1.86
N GLU A 76 9.65 -7.96 1.51
CA GLU A 76 10.88 -7.55 2.17
C GLU A 76 10.74 -6.10 2.61
N VAL A 77 10.88 -5.87 3.91
CA VAL A 77 10.84 -4.54 4.53
C VAL A 77 12.25 -4.10 4.88
N GLN A 78 12.67 -2.95 4.35
CA GLN A 78 13.95 -2.32 4.67
C GLN A 78 13.73 -0.92 5.22
N VAL A 79 14.28 -0.65 6.39
CA VAL A 79 14.40 0.71 6.93
C VAL A 79 15.67 1.34 6.37
N GLY A 80 15.65 2.65 6.12
CA GLY A 80 16.83 3.33 5.61
C GLY A 80 16.60 4.81 5.34
N ILE A 81 17.58 5.40 4.67
CA ILE A 81 17.58 6.81 4.32
C ILE A 81 17.19 6.93 2.84
N TRP A 82 16.14 7.71 2.57
CA TRP A 82 15.82 8.23 1.26
C TRP A 82 16.39 9.64 1.12
N ASP A 83 17.30 9.79 0.15
CA ASP A 83 17.85 11.06 -0.27
C ASP A 83 16.99 11.61 -1.42
N ARG A 84 16.45 12.83 -1.25
CA ARG A 84 15.55 13.47 -2.23
C ARG A 84 16.29 14.04 -3.43
N ASP A 85 17.52 14.49 -3.23
CA ASP A 85 18.31 15.15 -4.25
C ASP A 85 18.88 14.09 -5.19
N THR A 86 19.42 13.01 -4.63
CA THR A 86 19.98 11.90 -5.41
C THR A 86 18.95 10.83 -5.78
N ARG A 87 17.71 10.91 -5.24
CA ARG A 87 16.62 9.93 -5.42
C ARG A 87 17.08 8.50 -5.12
N LYS A 88 17.86 8.34 -4.06
CA LYS A 88 18.51 7.09 -3.71
C LYS A 88 18.07 6.62 -2.33
N PHE A 89 17.70 5.34 -2.26
CA PHE A 89 17.50 4.64 -1.00
C PHE A 89 18.78 3.95 -0.55
N THR A 90 19.17 4.18 0.70
CA THR A 90 20.30 3.48 1.34
C THR A 90 19.80 2.76 2.59
N PRO A 91 19.85 1.42 2.65
CA PRO A 91 19.41 0.67 3.82
C PRO A 91 20.24 1.00 5.07
N GLY A 92 19.61 0.96 6.24
CA GLY A 92 20.27 1.18 7.53
C GLY A 92 19.40 0.74 8.71
N GLU A 93 19.98 0.71 9.91
CA GLU A 93 19.24 0.36 11.14
C GLU A 93 18.14 1.38 11.48
N ARG A 94 18.39 2.64 11.14
CA ARG A 94 17.47 3.76 11.30
C ARG A 94 17.51 4.62 10.04
N GLY A 95 16.47 5.42 9.84
CA GLY A 95 16.45 6.37 8.75
C GLY A 95 15.14 7.14 8.68
N ASN A 96 14.89 7.78 7.54
CA ASN A 96 13.71 8.61 7.30
C ASN A 96 12.70 7.94 6.36
N ALA A 97 12.96 6.72 5.90
CA ALA A 97 12.12 6.03 4.94
C ALA A 97 12.07 4.51 5.14
N VAL A 98 10.97 3.92 4.68
CA VAL A 98 10.75 2.48 4.61
C VAL A 98 10.57 2.09 3.15
N LYS A 99 11.33 1.08 2.71
CA LYS A 99 11.20 0.44 1.41
C LYS A 99 10.56 -0.93 1.59
N VAL A 100 9.48 -1.20 0.86
CA VAL A 100 8.83 -2.51 0.84
C VAL A 100 8.82 -3.07 -0.58
N THR A 101 9.37 -4.26 -0.73
CA THR A 101 9.30 -5.03 -1.99
C THR A 101 8.37 -6.19 -1.81
N THR A 102 7.35 -6.31 -2.66
CA THR A 102 6.41 -7.43 -2.68
C THR A 102 6.67 -8.30 -3.90
N ARG A 103 6.53 -9.62 -3.74
CA ARG A 103 6.71 -10.58 -4.83
C ARG A 103 5.61 -11.63 -4.83
N SER A 104 5.14 -11.94 -6.04
CA SER A 104 4.34 -13.12 -6.30
C SER A 104 4.98 -13.92 -7.43
N THR A 105 5.01 -15.24 -7.31
CA THR A 105 5.68 -16.11 -8.29
C THR A 105 4.78 -17.27 -8.67
N GLY A 106 4.91 -17.74 -9.90
CA GLY A 106 4.11 -18.86 -10.40
C GLY A 106 2.64 -18.52 -10.61
N GLN A 107 2.33 -17.27 -10.95
CA GLN A 107 0.98 -16.82 -11.26
C GLN A 107 0.51 -17.45 -12.56
N GLY A 108 -0.57 -18.23 -12.51
CA GLY A 108 -1.09 -18.95 -13.68
C GLY A 108 -1.53 -17.99 -14.78
N THR A 109 -1.19 -18.30 -16.02
CA THR A 109 -1.77 -17.64 -17.20
C THR A 109 -3.04 -18.38 -17.64
N PHE A 110 -3.89 -17.74 -18.43
CA PHE A 110 -5.11 -18.34 -18.95
C PHE A 110 -4.86 -18.95 -20.34
N PHE A 111 -4.65 -18.11 -21.36
CA PHE A 111 -4.56 -18.56 -22.75
C PHE A 111 -3.10 -18.72 -23.22
N ALA A 112 -2.16 -17.99 -22.61
CA ALA A 112 -0.74 -18.11 -22.89
C ALA A 112 -0.19 -19.52 -22.58
N ARG A 113 -0.91 -20.32 -21.79
CA ARG A 113 -0.64 -21.75 -21.57
C ARG A 113 -0.62 -22.56 -22.88
N VAL A 114 -1.45 -22.19 -23.85
CA VAL A 114 -1.49 -22.84 -25.18
C VAL A 114 -0.18 -22.61 -25.94
N MET A 115 0.52 -21.51 -25.66
CA MET A 115 1.83 -21.18 -26.21
C MET A 115 3.00 -21.65 -25.31
N GLY A 116 2.72 -22.45 -24.27
CA GLY A 116 3.73 -23.00 -23.35
C GLY A 116 4.09 -22.10 -22.17
N ALA A 117 3.61 -20.87 -22.11
CA ALA A 117 3.82 -19.97 -20.99
C ALA A 117 2.77 -20.23 -19.90
N ASN A 118 3.06 -21.13 -18.96
CA ASN A 118 2.11 -21.57 -17.92
C ASN A 118 1.97 -20.64 -16.72
N SER A 119 2.99 -19.82 -16.47
CA SER A 119 3.00 -18.90 -15.35
C SER A 119 3.86 -17.68 -15.60
N PHE A 120 3.65 -16.65 -14.79
CA PHE A 120 4.50 -15.46 -14.72
C PHE A 120 4.81 -15.09 -13.27
N ASP A 121 5.84 -14.27 -13.11
CA ASP A 121 6.22 -13.71 -11.81
C ASP A 121 5.96 -12.20 -11.81
N GLY A 122 5.51 -11.69 -10.67
CA GLY A 122 5.26 -10.28 -10.43
C GLY A 122 6.09 -9.76 -9.27
N GLN A 123 6.58 -8.53 -9.39
CA GLN A 123 7.26 -7.82 -8.33
C GLN A 123 6.84 -6.34 -8.35
N ALA A 124 6.65 -5.77 -7.17
CA ALA A 124 6.49 -4.33 -6.98
C ALA A 124 7.35 -3.83 -5.82
N THR A 125 7.73 -2.56 -5.87
CA THR A 125 8.52 -1.91 -4.82
C THR A 125 7.94 -0.53 -4.55
N ALA A 126 7.83 -0.19 -3.28
CA ALA A 126 7.41 1.13 -2.82
C ALA A 126 8.39 1.66 -1.77
N ILE A 127 8.55 2.98 -1.73
CA ILE A 127 9.35 3.68 -0.73
C ILE A 127 8.49 4.80 -0.15
N ALA A 128 8.28 4.79 1.15
CA ALA A 128 7.58 5.84 1.87
C ALA A 128 8.55 6.55 2.81
N MET A 129 8.59 7.87 2.73
CA MET A 129 9.39 8.73 3.60
C MET A 129 8.49 9.38 4.63
N ALA A 130 8.89 9.38 5.90
CA ALA A 130 8.27 10.22 6.89
C ALA A 130 8.91 11.61 6.86
N ILE A 131 8.08 12.64 6.79
CA ILE A 131 8.50 14.03 6.79
C ILE A 131 7.85 14.66 8.00
N PRO A 132 8.61 15.25 8.94
CA PRO A 132 8.00 16.00 10.03
C PRO A 132 7.13 17.13 9.46
N ARG A 133 5.94 17.30 10.03
CA ARG A 133 4.96 18.33 9.66
C ARG A 133 4.60 19.11 10.91
N ASP A 134 4.65 20.44 10.82
CA ASP A 134 4.18 21.33 11.88
C ASP A 134 2.74 21.76 11.54
N ILE A 135 1.80 21.47 12.43
CA ILE A 135 0.37 21.80 12.28
C ILE A 135 -0.03 22.69 13.44
N VAL A 136 -0.58 23.87 13.14
CA VAL A 136 -1.13 24.80 14.14
C VAL A 136 -2.64 24.78 14.02
N PHE A 137 -3.32 24.40 15.09
CA PHE A 137 -4.78 24.46 15.18
C PHE A 137 -5.15 25.75 15.91
N VAL A 138 -5.84 26.66 15.22
CA VAL A 138 -6.42 27.86 15.83
C VAL A 138 -7.91 27.62 15.96
N VAL A 139 -8.35 27.44 17.19
CA VAL A 139 -9.76 27.21 17.53
C VAL A 139 -10.33 28.50 18.03
N ASP A 140 -11.43 28.93 17.42
CA ASP A 140 -12.23 30.01 17.98
C ASP A 140 -12.99 29.49 19.21
N GLN A 141 -12.83 30.16 20.35
CA GLN A 141 -13.56 29.87 21.59
C GLN A 141 -14.68 30.89 21.84
N SER A 142 -15.18 31.55 20.79
CA SER A 142 -16.32 32.45 20.91
C SER A 142 -17.60 31.70 21.30
N GLY A 143 -18.52 32.37 22.01
CA GLY A 143 -19.72 31.75 22.58
C GLY A 143 -20.71 31.15 21.56
N SER A 144 -20.55 31.40 20.26
CA SER A 144 -21.30 30.70 19.21
C SER A 144 -20.82 29.28 18.93
N MET A 145 -19.64 28.89 19.44
CA MET A 145 -19.09 27.54 19.39
C MET A 145 -19.20 26.80 20.73
N ASN A 146 -20.19 27.18 21.56
CA ASN A 146 -20.39 26.61 22.89
C ASN A 146 -20.70 25.11 22.87
N ASP A 147 -21.39 24.61 21.82
CA ASP A 147 -21.71 23.17 21.68
C ASP A 147 -20.46 22.28 21.51
N ASP A 148 -19.35 22.83 20.99
CA ASP A 148 -18.08 22.11 20.78
C ASP A 148 -17.11 22.29 21.96
N SER A 149 -17.44 23.15 22.94
CA SER A 149 -16.54 23.55 24.04
C SER A 149 -16.97 23.05 25.42
N GLU A 150 -18.15 22.45 25.55
CA GLU A 150 -18.62 21.89 26.82
C GLU A 150 -18.03 20.47 27.06
N PRO A 151 -17.23 20.24 28.12
CA PRO A 151 -16.85 18.90 28.50
C PRO A 151 -18.12 18.17 28.95
N ALA A 152 -18.49 17.07 28.27
CA ALA A 152 -19.70 16.26 28.54
C ALA A 152 -19.80 15.65 29.97
N TRP A 153 -18.90 16.02 30.88
CA TRP A 153 -18.82 15.56 32.25
C TRP A 153 -18.88 16.69 33.30
N ALA A 154 -18.92 17.97 32.90
CA ALA A 154 -18.99 19.09 33.85
C ALA A 154 -20.43 19.23 34.40
N PRO A 155 -20.68 18.98 35.70
CA PRO A 155 -21.99 19.22 36.30
C PRO A 155 -22.25 20.73 36.37
N GLN A 156 -23.52 21.13 36.26
CA GLN A 156 -24.05 22.51 36.25
C GLN A 156 -23.79 23.34 37.54
N ALA A 157 -22.79 23.00 38.35
CA ALA A 157 -22.56 23.58 39.68
C ALA A 157 -21.72 24.87 39.69
N ILE A 158 -21.23 25.37 38.55
CA ILE A 158 -20.42 26.60 38.50
C ILE A 158 -21.27 27.90 38.38
N GLY A 159 -22.59 27.78 38.23
CA GLY A 159 -23.50 28.92 38.07
C GLY A 159 -24.17 29.44 39.36
N SER A 160 -23.70 29.10 40.56
CA SER A 160 -24.30 29.59 41.82
C SER A 160 -23.29 30.28 42.73
N ALA A 161 -22.73 31.41 42.28
CA ALA A 161 -22.19 32.43 43.16
C ALA A 161 -22.03 33.77 42.42
N GLY A 162 -22.87 34.76 42.76
CA GLY A 162 -22.65 36.18 42.50
C GLY A 162 -23.24 36.72 41.20
#